data_AF-A0A061M0W9-F1
#
_entry.id   AF-A0A061M0W9-F1
#
_cell.length_a   1.000
_cell.length_b   1.000
_cell.length_c   1.000
_cell.angle_alpha   90.00
_cell.angle_beta   90.00
_cell.angle_gamma   90.00
#
_symmetry.space_group_name_H-M   'P 1'
#
loop_
_entity.id
_entity.type
_entity.pdbx_description
1 polymer ?
#
loop_
_entity_poly.entity_id
_entity_poly.type
_entity_poly.pdbx_seq_one_letter_code
_entity_poly.pdbx_strand_id
1 'polypeptide(L)' 'MTNHARALTAAADRLEQAHAARDAAILDAHAAKMPQTAIAAAVRLSRMQVSRIIAAASAAVDQESRSE' A
#
# COMPACT_ATOMS: atom_id res chain seq x y z
N MET A 1 -23.31 17.70 -11.98
CA MET A 1 -22.02 17.78 -11.27
C MET A 1 -21.23 18.95 -11.82
N THR A 2 -20.68 19.82 -10.96
CA THR A 2 -19.87 20.98 -11.37
C THR A 2 -18.45 20.55 -11.80
N ASN A 3 -17.75 21.37 -12.58
CA ASN A 3 -16.35 21.10 -12.98
C ASN A 3 -15.42 20.89 -11.77
N HIS A 4 -15.71 21.56 -10.66
CA HIS A 4 -14.98 21.40 -9.40
C HIS A 4 -15.20 20.02 -8.77
N ALA A 5 -16.45 19.53 -8.71
CA ALA A 5 -16.75 18.19 -8.19
C ALA A 5 -16.03 17.10 -8.99
N ARG A 6 -15.99 17.21 -10.32
CA ARG A 6 -15.24 16.28 -11.19
C ARG A 6 -13.73 16.31 -10.92
N ALA A 7 -13.17 17.50 -10.72
CA ALA A 7 -11.75 17.66 -10.40
C ALA A 7 -11.39 17.03 -9.04
N LEU A 8 -12.26 17.16 -8.03
CA LEU A 8 -12.08 16.53 -6.73
C LEU A 8 -12.14 15.01 -6.81
N THR A 9 -13.10 14.43 -7.53
CA THR A 9 -13.16 12.98 -7.76
C THR A 9 -11.89 12.48 -8.42
N ALA A 10 -11.45 13.12 -9.53
CA ALA A 10 -10.23 12.73 -10.20
C ALA A 10 -8.97 12.88 -9.32
N ALA A 11 -8.95 13.83 -8.39
CA ALA A 11 -7.87 13.95 -7.41
C ALA A 11 -7.89 12.82 -6.38
N ALA A 12 -9.07 12.41 -5.91
CA ALA A 12 -9.24 11.28 -5.01
C ALA A 12 -8.79 9.97 -5.67
N ASP A 13 -9.20 9.72 -6.91
CA ASP A 13 -8.82 8.51 -7.67
C ASP A 13 -7.30 8.41 -7.84
N ARG A 14 -6.64 9.53 -8.16
CA ARG A 14 -5.17 9.57 -8.27
C ARG A 14 -4.48 9.32 -6.94
N LEU A 15 -5.06 9.80 -5.83
CA LEU A 15 -4.50 9.56 -4.50
C LEU A 15 -4.63 8.09 -4.11
N GLU A 16 -5.78 7.48 -4.38
CA GLU A 16 -6.01 6.05 -4.17
C GLU A 16 -5.03 5.19 -4.98
N GLN A 17 -4.85 5.50 -6.26
CA GLN A 17 -3.86 4.82 -7.12
C GLN A 17 -2.43 4.98 -6.60
N ALA A 18 -2.06 6.17 -6.14
CA ALA A 18 -0.73 6.41 -5.56
C ALA A 18 -0.51 5.62 -4.26
N HIS A 19 -1.55 5.47 -3.43
CA HIS A 19 -1.49 4.63 -2.24
C HIS A 19 -1.36 3.15 -2.60
N ALA A 20 -2.17 2.65 -3.53
CA ALA A 20 -2.10 1.26 -4.00
C ALA A 20 -0.72 0.93 -4.59
N ALA A 21 -0.16 1.81 -5.42
CA ALA A 21 1.17 1.63 -6.00
C ALA A 21 2.28 1.59 -4.94
N ARG A 22 2.16 2.42 -3.89
CA ARG A 22 3.11 2.41 -2.77
C ARG A 22 3.01 1.11 -1.97
N ASP A 23 1.80 0.66 -1.67
CA ASP A 23 1.59 -0.56 -0.90
C ASP A 23 2.09 -1.78 -1.67
N ALA A 24 1.85 -1.84 -2.99
CA ALA A 24 2.45 -2.85 -3.87
C ALA A 24 3.98 -2.84 -3.81
N ALA A 25 4.62 -1.67 -3.92
CA ALA A 25 6.08 -1.55 -3.84
C ALA A 25 6.64 -2.02 -2.47
N ILE A 26 5.91 -1.80 -1.38
CA ILE A 26 6.28 -2.31 -0.05
C ILE A 26 6.26 -3.84 -0.03
N LEU A 27 5.20 -4.45 -0.58
CA LEU A 27 5.01 -5.90 -0.60
C LEU A 27 6.02 -6.58 -1.53
N ASP A 28 6.29 -6.02 -2.71
CA ASP A 28 7.31 -6.52 -3.65
C ASP A 28 8.70 -6.50 -3.01
N ALA A 29 9.08 -5.39 -2.37
CA ALA A 29 10.35 -5.28 -1.67
C ALA A 29 10.45 -6.24 -0.48
N HIS A 30 9.34 -6.47 0.23
CA HIS A 30 9.26 -7.45 1.30
C HIS A 30 9.43 -8.89 0.77
N ALA A 31 8.78 -9.23 -0.33
CA ALA A 31 8.91 -10.52 -1.01
C ALA A 31 10.35 -10.76 -1.50
N ALA A 32 11.03 -9.70 -1.95
CA ALA A 32 12.47 -9.70 -2.27
C ALA A 32 13.38 -9.78 -1.03
N LYS A 33 12.83 -9.97 0.18
CA LYS A 33 13.54 -10.09 1.47
C LYS A 33 14.37 -8.84 1.82
N MET A 34 14.01 -7.68 1.30
CA MET A 34 14.69 -6.43 1.67
C MET A 34 14.47 -6.11 3.15
N PRO A 35 15.47 -5.54 3.85
CA PRO A 35 15.30 -5.09 5.23
C PRO A 35 14.20 -4.03 5.33
N GLN A 36 13.30 -4.15 6.32
CA GLN A 36 12.21 -3.18 6.51
C GLN A 36 12.70 -1.72 6.66
N THR A 37 13.90 -1.51 7.19
CA THR A 37 14.52 -0.18 7.30
C THR A 37 14.86 0.40 5.92
N ALA A 38 15.35 -0.43 5.00
CA ALA A 38 15.62 -0.04 3.62
C ALA A 38 14.32 0.23 2.86
N ILE A 39 13.30 -0.61 3.05
CA ILE A 39 11.96 -0.40 2.47
C ILE A 39 11.38 0.94 2.95
N ALA A 40 11.39 1.17 4.26
CA ALA A 40 10.91 2.40 4.89
C ALA A 40 11.58 3.66 4.33
N ALA A 41 12.90 3.61 4.12
CA ALA A 41 13.65 4.70 3.49
C ALA A 41 13.22 4.92 2.03
N ALA A 42 13.05 3.86 1.25
CA ALA A 42 12.65 3.93 -0.16
C ALA A 42 11.25 4.53 -0.35
N VAL A 43 10.29 4.15 0.49
CA VAL A 43 8.88 4.61 0.38
C VAL A 43 8.55 5.80 1.27
N ARG A 44 9.55 6.37 1.98
CA ARG A 44 9.42 7.51 2.89
C ARG A 44 8.34 7.31 3.97
N LEU A 45 8.26 6.11 4.53
CA LEU A 45 7.39 5.78 5.64
C LEU A 45 8.21 5.39 6.88
N SER A 46 7.58 5.42 8.05
CA SER A 46 8.18 4.82 9.24
C SER A 46 8.20 3.29 9.13
N ARG A 47 9.17 2.64 9.79
CA ARG A 47 9.23 1.17 9.88
C ARG A 47 7.94 0.57 10.44
N MET A 48 7.30 1.26 11.39
CA MET A 48 6.02 0.83 11.97
C MET A 48 4.91 0.77 10.93
N GLN A 49 4.81 1.78 10.05
CA GLN A 49 3.83 1.79 8.97
C GLN A 49 4.09 0.66 7.97
N VAL A 50 5.34 0.47 7.54
CA VAL A 50 5.73 -0.65 6.67
C VAL A 50 5.35 -1.99 7.31
N SER A 51 5.63 -2.18 8.60
CA SER A 51 5.28 -3.42 9.31
C SER A 51 3.77 -3.65 9.37
N ARG A 52 2.95 -2.60 9.55
CA ARG A 52 1.48 -2.74 9.57
C ARG A 52 0.93 -3.11 8.20
N ILE A 53 1.45 -2.52 7.13
CA ILE A 53 1.04 -2.82 5.75
C ILE A 53 1.34 -4.28 5.42
N ILE A 54 2.57 -4.75 5.73
CA ILE A 54 2.95 -6.16 5.52
C ILE A 54 2.04 -7.08 6.33
N ALA A 55 1.83 -6.81 7.62
CA ALA A 55 0.99 -7.65 8.47
C ALA A 55 -0.47 -7.71 8.00
N ALA A 56 -1.03 -6.59 7.56
CA ALA A 56 -2.38 -6.54 7.02
C ALA A 56 -2.51 -7.35 5.73
N ALA A 57 -1.53 -7.25 4.82
CA ALA A 57 -1.50 -8.03 3.59
C ALA A 57 -1.39 -9.54 3.86
N SER A 58 -0.51 -9.96 4.78
CA SER A 58 -0.41 -11.36 5.18
C SER A 58 -1.71 -11.88 5.78
N ALA A 59 -2.35 -11.10 6.65
CA ALA A 59 -3.62 -11.50 7.23
C ALA A 59 -4.74 -11.65 6.17
N ALA A 60 -4.75 -10.82 5.12
CA ALA A 60 -5.71 -10.95 4.03
C ALA A 60 -5.51 -12.25 3.24
N VAL A 61 -4.26 -12.61 2.92
CA VAL A 61 -3.92 -13.87 2.24
C VAL A 61 -4.30 -15.09 3.10
N ASP A 62 -4.06 -15.02 4.40
CA ASP A 62 -4.42 -16.11 5.33
C ASP A 62 -5.94 -16.34 5.41
N GLN A 63 -6.75 -15.29 5.27
CA GLN A 63 -8.22 -15.41 5.27
C GLN A 63 -8.74 -15.97 3.94
N GLU A 64 -8.16 -15.56 2.82
CA GLU A 64 -8.48 -16.12 1.49
C GLU A 64 -8.18 -17.62 1.46
N SER A 65 -6.99 -18.02 1.92
CA SER A 65 -6.54 -19.42 1.95
C SER A 65 -7.39 -20.34 2.85
N ARG A 66 -8.16 -19.79 3.79
CA ARG A 66 -9.10 -20.55 4.64
C ARG A 66 -10.51 -20.65 4.04
N SER A 67 -10.80 -19.83 3.05
CA SER A 67 -12.10 -19.76 2.39
C SER A 67 -12.16 -20.66 1.14
N GLU A 68 -11.01 -21.14 0.66
CA GLU A 68 -10.82 -22.16 -0.38
C GLU A 68 -10.86 -23.59 0.18
#